data_AF-A0A4U9DD35-F1
#
_entry.id   AF-A0A4U9DD35-F1
#
_cell.length_a   1.000
_cell.length_b   1.000
_cell.length_c   1.000
_cell.angle_alpha   90.00
_cell.angle_beta   90.00
_cell.angle_gamma   90.00
#
_symmetry.space_group_name_H-M   'P 1'
#
loop_
_entity.id
_entity.type
_entity.pdbx_description
1 polymer ?
#
loop_
_entity_poly.entity_id
_entity_poly.type
_entity_poly.pdbx_seq_one_letter_code
_entity_poly.pdbx_strand_id
1 'polypeptide(L)'
;MHTTYNKYPEVAVRGYDDHACQGWEHIRTALSARASTAAKTVLVIDCYPGVRLEELEQHLLPALGAALTLNVESARRDEQAIHTLLARNLTDDRVFGVLSCHHLEEFFDPNKLEQLRQQVIAEAEGVVVIYGPGAALVHPGDLLVYADMPRWEIQQRMRHSGLGNWGADNQDEDILRRYKRAFFIEWRVFDRHKVPLLKRADFLLDTTVKESPALVSGEALRAGLQQTTAQPFRVVPFFDPGVWGGQWMKQRFDLDPTAANYAWCFDCVPEENSLLLRFGDVRIEIPSQDLVLLHPRALLGEKVHARFGAEFPIRFDFLDTIGGQNLSFQVHPVTEYIQQQFGMHYTQDESYYILEAEPEAVVYLGTKRGSNRRRCSPICRPPAAARRPLTIGASLTKSGA
;
A
#
# COMPACT_ATOMS: atom_id res chain seq x y z
N MET A 1 -0.36 30.52 -13.34
CA MET A 1 0.02 29.66 -14.48
C MET A 1 -0.78 28.38 -14.34
N HIS A 2 -1.49 27.93 -15.38
CA HIS A 2 -2.09 26.60 -15.35
C HIS A 2 -0.98 25.56 -15.48
N THR A 3 -0.85 24.66 -14.50
CA THR A 3 0.10 23.57 -14.56
C THR A 3 -0.34 22.54 -15.61
N THR A 4 0.62 21.95 -16.33
CA THR A 4 0.38 20.79 -17.21
C THR A 4 0.54 19.47 -16.49
N TYR A 5 0.87 19.50 -15.19
CA TYR A 5 1.08 18.31 -14.40
C TYR A 5 -0.26 17.64 -14.09
N ASN A 6 -0.46 16.43 -14.64
CA ASN A 6 -1.63 15.64 -14.32
C ASN A 6 -1.45 14.96 -12.95
N LYS A 7 -2.23 15.42 -11.95
CA LYS A 7 -2.29 14.86 -10.59
C LYS A 7 -3.12 13.59 -10.48
N TYR A 8 -3.98 13.31 -11.45
CA TYR A 8 -4.89 12.16 -11.48
C TYR A 8 -4.83 11.47 -12.84
N PRO A 9 -3.65 10.97 -13.26
CA PRO A 9 -3.55 10.20 -14.49
C PRO A 9 -4.41 8.94 -14.38
N GLU A 10 -5.11 8.61 -15.46
CA GLU A 10 -5.95 7.43 -15.56
C GLU A 10 -5.74 6.71 -16.90
N VAL A 11 -5.97 5.40 -16.89
CA VAL A 11 -5.95 4.56 -18.09
C VAL A 11 -7.39 4.26 -18.49
N ALA A 12 -7.80 4.68 -19.68
CA ALA A 12 -9.10 4.31 -20.24
C ALA A 12 -9.09 2.84 -20.68
N VAL A 13 -10.02 2.04 -20.15
CA VAL A 13 -10.17 0.63 -20.47
C VAL A 13 -11.23 0.45 -21.53
N ARG A 14 -10.84 -0.02 -22.71
CA ARG A 14 -11.73 -0.15 -23.86
C ARG A 14 -12.49 -1.47 -23.84
N GLY A 15 -13.78 -1.43 -24.19
CA GLY A 15 -14.62 -2.63 -24.38
C GLY A 15 -15.24 -3.16 -23.10
N TYR A 16 -15.18 -2.38 -22.01
CA TYR A 16 -15.68 -2.75 -20.68
C TYR A 16 -16.46 -1.60 -20.03
N ASP A 17 -17.07 -0.74 -20.85
CA ASP A 17 -17.63 0.55 -20.43
C ASP A 17 -18.77 0.38 -19.41
N ASP A 18 -19.54 -0.71 -19.52
CA ASP A 18 -20.69 -1.03 -18.64
C ASP A 18 -20.35 -2.04 -17.53
N HIS A 19 -19.07 -2.33 -17.29
CA HIS A 19 -18.63 -3.36 -16.33
C HIS A 19 -18.33 -2.83 -14.93
N ALA A 20 -18.59 -1.54 -14.69
CA ALA A 20 -18.36 -0.91 -13.41
C ALA A 20 -19.57 -0.08 -12.97
N CYS A 21 -19.76 0.03 -11.66
CA CYS A 21 -20.79 0.87 -11.05
C CYS A 21 -20.26 1.56 -9.79
N GLN A 22 -20.88 2.66 -9.40
CA GLN A 22 -20.45 3.46 -8.24
C GLN A 22 -21.61 3.65 -7.24
N GLY A 23 -21.26 3.62 -5.95
CA GLY A 23 -22.17 3.85 -4.84
C GLY A 23 -22.89 2.59 -4.35
N TRP A 24 -23.16 2.55 -3.05
CA TRP A 24 -23.73 1.38 -2.37
C TRP A 24 -25.04 0.87 -2.95
N GLU A 25 -25.89 1.74 -3.51
CA GLU A 25 -27.13 1.31 -4.16
C GLU A 25 -26.88 0.39 -5.36
N HIS A 26 -26.07 0.83 -6.32
CA HIS A 26 -25.78 0.05 -7.52
C HIS A 26 -25.01 -1.23 -7.18
N ILE A 27 -24.09 -1.16 -6.22
CA ILE A 27 -23.31 -2.31 -5.76
C ILE A 27 -24.21 -3.37 -5.14
N ARG A 28 -25.15 -2.98 -4.27
CA ARG A 28 -26.14 -3.90 -3.71
C ARG A 28 -26.96 -4.58 -4.80
N THR A 29 -27.48 -3.82 -5.76
CA THR A 29 -28.25 -4.39 -6.87
C THR A 29 -27.43 -5.39 -7.67
N ALA A 30 -26.18 -5.05 -8.00
CA ALA A 30 -25.29 -5.93 -8.77
C ALA A 30 -24.98 -7.24 -8.02
N LEU A 31 -24.66 -7.15 -6.72
CA LEU A 31 -24.29 -8.31 -5.92
C LEU A 31 -25.49 -9.18 -5.56
N SER A 32 -26.63 -8.60 -5.17
CA SER A 32 -27.85 -9.37 -4.87
C SER A 32 -28.37 -10.12 -6.10
N ALA A 33 -28.32 -9.51 -7.29
CA ALA A 33 -28.71 -10.18 -8.53
C ALA A 33 -27.87 -11.43 -8.83
N ARG A 34 -26.58 -11.41 -8.46
CA ARG A 34 -25.65 -12.54 -8.63
C ARG A 34 -25.74 -13.55 -7.50
N ALA A 35 -26.02 -13.11 -6.28
CA ALA A 35 -26.09 -13.97 -5.10
C ALA A 35 -27.35 -14.84 -5.06
N SER A 36 -28.43 -14.45 -5.76
CA SER A 36 -29.73 -15.16 -5.71
C SER A 36 -29.97 -16.15 -6.85
N THR A 37 -28.93 -16.58 -7.58
CA THR A 37 -29.09 -17.42 -8.78
C THR A 37 -29.27 -18.91 -8.50
N ALA A 38 -28.93 -19.38 -7.30
CA ALA A 38 -28.96 -20.79 -6.92
C ALA A 38 -29.68 -20.98 -5.58
N ALA A 39 -30.05 -22.23 -5.27
CA ALA A 39 -30.71 -22.58 -4.00
C ALA A 39 -29.86 -22.19 -2.79
N LYS A 40 -28.53 -22.32 -2.90
CA LYS A 40 -27.53 -21.82 -1.96
C LYS A 40 -26.47 -21.04 -2.73
N THR A 41 -25.97 -19.95 -2.17
CA THR A 41 -24.83 -19.22 -2.73
C THR A 41 -23.95 -18.69 -1.62
N VAL A 42 -22.66 -19.03 -1.66
CA VAL A 42 -21.66 -18.52 -0.71
C VAL A 42 -20.96 -17.33 -1.35
N LEU A 43 -21.29 -16.13 -0.86
CA LEU A 43 -20.63 -14.88 -1.21
C LEU A 43 -19.46 -14.63 -0.26
N VAL A 44 -18.25 -14.57 -0.80
CA VAL A 44 -17.03 -14.23 -0.07
C VAL A 44 -16.64 -12.80 -0.41
N ILE A 45 -16.47 -11.95 0.62
CA ILE A 45 -15.96 -10.59 0.53
C ILE A 45 -14.62 -10.54 1.26
N ASP A 46 -13.54 -10.90 0.56
CA ASP A 46 -12.20 -10.87 1.15
C ASP A 46 -11.63 -9.45 1.09
N CYS A 47 -11.06 -8.99 2.19
CA CYS A 47 -10.71 -7.59 2.38
C CYS A 47 -9.19 -7.42 2.58
N TYR A 48 -8.58 -6.47 1.89
CA TYR A 48 -7.23 -6.02 2.23
C TYR A 48 -7.22 -5.32 3.60
N PRO A 49 -6.14 -5.37 4.39
CA PRO A 49 -6.07 -4.68 5.68
C PRO A 49 -6.33 -3.18 5.54
N GLY A 50 -7.19 -2.67 6.44
CA GLY A 50 -7.60 -1.26 6.50
C GLY A 50 -8.90 -0.94 5.76
N VAL A 51 -9.51 -1.90 5.05
CA VAL A 51 -10.88 -1.77 4.54
C VAL A 51 -11.79 -1.50 5.73
N ARG A 52 -12.68 -0.52 5.61
CA ARG A 52 -13.65 -0.15 6.65
C ARG A 52 -14.77 -1.19 6.67
N LEU A 53 -14.63 -2.21 7.52
CA LEU A 53 -15.63 -3.28 7.62
C LEU A 53 -16.99 -2.73 8.03
N GLU A 54 -17.02 -1.63 8.78
CA GLU A 54 -18.25 -0.96 9.21
C GLU A 54 -19.08 -0.48 8.02
N GLU A 55 -18.45 -0.02 6.93
CA GLU A 55 -19.20 0.39 5.74
C GLU A 55 -19.88 -0.81 5.07
N LEU A 56 -19.22 -1.98 5.04
CA LEU A 56 -19.83 -3.21 4.54
C LEU A 56 -21.01 -3.61 5.43
N GLU A 57 -20.82 -3.61 6.74
CA GLU A 57 -21.83 -3.98 7.74
C GLU A 57 -23.05 -3.05 7.72
N GLN A 58 -22.85 -1.76 7.47
CA GLN A 58 -23.93 -0.78 7.44
C GLN A 58 -24.65 -0.73 6.10
N HIS A 59 -23.91 -0.81 4.99
CA HIS A 59 -24.46 -0.48 3.68
C HIS A 59 -24.67 -1.68 2.76
N LEU A 60 -23.86 -2.73 2.87
CA LEU A 60 -23.91 -3.86 1.94
C LEU A 60 -24.58 -5.10 2.57
N LEU A 61 -24.06 -5.59 3.69
CA LEU A 61 -24.48 -6.85 4.30
C LEU A 61 -26.00 -6.92 4.58
N PRO A 62 -26.66 -5.88 5.12
CA PRO A 62 -28.09 -5.94 5.41
C PRO A 62 -28.97 -6.13 4.17
N ALA A 63 -28.51 -5.65 3.00
CA ALA A 63 -29.27 -5.71 1.77
C ALA A 63 -29.15 -7.04 1.01
N LEU A 64 -28.18 -7.88 1.40
CA LEU A 64 -27.99 -9.20 0.79
C LEU A 64 -29.00 -10.23 1.31
N GLY A 65 -29.72 -9.93 2.41
CA GLY A 65 -30.73 -10.83 2.97
C GLY A 65 -30.16 -12.21 3.35
N ALA A 66 -28.91 -12.25 3.80
CA ALA A 66 -28.17 -13.48 4.03
C ALA A 66 -28.78 -14.32 5.15
N ALA A 67 -28.87 -15.64 4.93
CA ALA A 67 -29.28 -16.61 5.94
C ALA A 67 -28.21 -16.73 7.05
N LEU A 68 -26.95 -16.59 6.68
CA LEU A 68 -25.80 -16.61 7.58
C LEU A 68 -24.78 -15.55 7.16
N THR A 69 -24.29 -14.78 8.12
CA THR A 69 -23.22 -13.78 7.91
C THR A 69 -22.09 -14.06 8.90
N LEU A 70 -20.87 -14.29 8.39
CA LEU A 70 -19.70 -14.64 9.18
C LEU A 70 -18.58 -13.62 8.96
N ASN A 71 -18.13 -12.98 10.03
CA ASN A 71 -16.88 -12.22 10.03
C ASN A 71 -15.71 -13.17 10.35
N VAL A 72 -14.78 -13.31 9.41
CA VAL A 72 -13.60 -14.18 9.57
C VAL A 72 -12.67 -13.72 10.69
N GLU A 73 -12.70 -12.44 11.08
CA GLU A 73 -11.87 -11.91 12.16
C GLU A 73 -12.20 -12.55 13.52
N SER A 74 -13.38 -13.16 13.67
CA SER A 74 -13.72 -13.96 14.85
C SER A 74 -12.77 -15.15 15.07
N ALA A 75 -12.14 -15.65 14.01
CA ALA A 75 -11.14 -16.72 14.03
C ALA A 75 -9.70 -16.20 14.09
N ARG A 76 -9.46 -14.89 14.02
CA ARG A 76 -8.12 -14.31 14.12
C ARG A 76 -7.51 -14.62 15.49
N ARG A 77 -6.21 -14.90 15.52
CA ARG A 77 -5.46 -14.99 16.77
C ARG A 77 -5.52 -13.66 17.53
N ASP A 78 -5.46 -13.74 18.85
CA ASP A 78 -5.36 -12.54 19.66
C ASP A 78 -4.06 -11.77 19.39
N GLU A 79 -4.03 -10.51 19.85
CA GLU A 79 -2.91 -9.61 19.65
C GLU A 79 -1.59 -10.18 20.19
N GLN A 80 -1.60 -10.81 21.36
CA GLN A 80 -0.39 -11.34 21.99
C GLN A 80 0.21 -12.50 21.18
N ALA A 81 -0.63 -13.38 20.66
CA ALA A 81 -0.22 -14.47 19.79
C ALA A 81 0.35 -13.94 18.46
N ILE A 82 -0.29 -12.93 17.85
CA ILE A 82 0.25 -12.27 16.65
C ILE A 82 1.58 -11.58 16.95
N HIS A 83 1.70 -10.84 18.05
CA HIS A 83 2.94 -10.18 18.43
C HIS A 83 4.09 -11.20 18.63
N THR A 84 3.79 -12.34 19.27
CA THR A 84 4.75 -13.42 19.46
C THR A 84 5.20 -14.02 18.14
N LEU A 85 4.27 -14.23 17.20
CA LEU A 85 4.57 -14.71 15.85
C LEU A 85 5.51 -13.74 15.10
N LEU A 86 5.27 -12.44 15.24
CA LEU A 86 5.97 -11.38 14.52
C LEU A 86 7.24 -10.85 15.19
N ALA A 87 7.58 -11.32 16.39
CA ALA A 87 8.66 -10.78 17.22
C ALA A 87 10.02 -10.74 16.49
N ARG A 88 10.31 -11.76 15.67
CA ARG A 88 11.55 -11.83 14.87
C ARG A 88 11.57 -10.85 13.70
N ASN A 89 10.41 -10.47 13.18
CA ASN A 89 10.30 -9.55 12.05
C ASN A 89 10.33 -8.08 12.48
N LEU A 90 9.72 -7.73 13.62
CA LEU A 90 9.62 -6.32 14.01
C LEU A 90 10.94 -5.74 14.50
N THR A 91 11.76 -6.52 15.23
CA THR A 91 13.01 -6.08 15.86
C THR A 91 12.85 -4.84 16.78
N ASP A 92 13.92 -4.46 17.48
CA ASP A 92 13.94 -3.28 18.35
C ASP A 92 14.21 -1.97 17.59
N ASP A 93 14.59 -2.04 16.30
CA ASP A 93 14.83 -0.85 15.48
C ASP A 93 13.52 -0.07 15.27
N ARG A 94 13.59 1.26 15.28
CA ARG A 94 12.40 2.11 15.15
C ARG A 94 11.75 2.02 13.76
N VAL A 95 12.55 1.82 12.71
CA VAL A 95 12.15 1.96 11.30
C VAL A 95 12.29 0.64 10.55
N PHE A 96 13.37 -0.11 10.78
CA PHE A 96 13.65 -1.34 10.04
C PHE A 96 13.10 -2.57 10.73
N GLY A 97 12.47 -3.44 9.94
CA GLY A 97 12.14 -4.81 10.30
C GLY A 97 12.83 -5.80 9.37
N VAL A 98 12.44 -7.06 9.46
CA VAL A 98 12.87 -8.14 8.56
C VAL A 98 11.66 -8.60 7.77
N LEU A 99 11.79 -8.74 6.45
CA LEU A 99 10.69 -9.17 5.58
C LEU A 99 10.13 -10.51 6.05
N SER A 100 8.80 -10.56 6.21
CA SER A 100 8.09 -11.75 6.67
C SER A 100 7.82 -12.71 5.52
N CYS A 101 8.02 -14.00 5.77
CA CYS A 101 7.60 -15.09 4.90
C CYS A 101 6.29 -15.76 5.36
N HIS A 102 5.60 -15.20 6.36
CA HIS A 102 4.37 -15.79 6.86
C HIS A 102 3.27 -15.84 5.78
N HIS A 103 2.39 -16.81 5.93
CA HIS A 103 1.14 -16.95 5.21
C HIS A 103 -0.02 -16.46 6.07
N LEU A 104 -1.06 -15.90 5.44
CA LEU A 104 -2.16 -15.27 6.17
C LEU A 104 -2.87 -16.26 7.11
N GLU A 105 -2.94 -17.54 6.75
CA GLU A 105 -3.54 -18.60 7.57
C GLU A 105 -2.89 -18.77 8.95
N GLU A 106 -1.60 -18.45 9.10
CA GLU A 106 -0.87 -18.58 10.37
C GLU A 106 -1.41 -17.63 11.45
N PHE A 107 -2.02 -16.52 11.02
CA PHE A 107 -2.61 -15.50 11.89
C PHE A 107 -4.01 -15.86 12.41
N PHE A 108 -4.52 -17.03 12.06
CA PHE A 108 -5.82 -17.53 12.51
C PHE A 108 -5.68 -18.74 13.43
N ASP A 109 -6.65 -18.91 14.32
CA ASP A 109 -6.82 -20.13 15.10
C ASP A 109 -7.43 -21.22 14.19
N PRO A 110 -6.76 -22.36 14.00
CA PRO A 110 -7.22 -23.39 13.09
C PRO A 110 -8.55 -24.03 13.51
N ASN A 111 -8.82 -24.13 14.81
CA ASN A 111 -10.08 -24.69 15.31
C ASN A 111 -11.23 -23.71 15.07
N LYS A 112 -11.02 -22.42 15.27
CA LYS A 112 -12.04 -21.40 14.99
C LYS A 112 -12.32 -21.28 13.49
N LEU A 113 -11.29 -21.35 12.65
CA LEU A 113 -11.49 -21.41 11.20
C LEU A 113 -12.35 -22.62 10.82
N GLU A 114 -12.04 -23.80 11.36
CA GLU A 114 -12.82 -24.99 11.08
C GLU A 114 -14.27 -24.86 11.56
N GLN A 115 -14.51 -24.25 12.72
CA GLN A 115 -15.87 -23.95 13.19
C GLN A 115 -16.65 -23.04 12.22
N LEU A 116 -16.00 -22.04 11.62
CA LEU A 116 -16.62 -21.20 10.59
C LEU A 116 -16.95 -22.03 9.34
N ARG A 117 -16.05 -22.93 8.90
CA ARG A 117 -16.31 -23.82 7.76
C ARG A 117 -17.51 -24.72 7.99
N GLN A 118 -17.63 -25.29 9.18
CA GLN A 118 -18.76 -26.16 9.53
C GLN A 118 -20.09 -25.39 9.57
N GLN A 119 -20.10 -24.13 10.02
CA GLN A 119 -21.30 -23.28 9.93
C GLN A 119 -21.72 -23.06 8.48
N VAL A 120 -20.77 -22.76 7.57
CA VAL A 120 -21.08 -22.60 6.14
C VAL A 120 -21.64 -23.89 5.54
N ILE A 121 -21.13 -25.07 5.93
CA ILE A 121 -21.62 -26.37 5.43
C ILE A 121 -23.03 -26.67 5.95
N ALA A 122 -23.32 -26.32 7.21
CA ALA A 122 -24.59 -26.61 7.86
C ALA A 122 -25.79 -25.88 7.23
N GLU A 123 -25.56 -24.68 6.68
CA GLU A 123 -26.59 -23.94 5.95
C GLU A 123 -26.89 -24.60 4.60
N ALA A 124 -28.12 -25.06 4.38
CA ALA A 124 -28.48 -25.81 3.18
C ALA A 124 -28.94 -24.91 2.01
N GLU A 125 -29.50 -23.74 2.31
CA GLU A 125 -30.18 -22.86 1.36
C GLU A 125 -29.93 -21.38 1.68
N GLY A 126 -30.20 -20.50 0.72
CA GLY A 126 -30.06 -19.06 0.85
C GLY A 126 -28.64 -18.55 0.59
N VAL A 127 -28.46 -17.25 0.86
CA VAL A 127 -27.17 -16.58 0.70
C VAL A 127 -26.39 -16.69 2.01
N VAL A 128 -25.17 -17.21 1.94
CA VAL A 128 -24.20 -17.20 3.04
C VAL A 128 -23.14 -16.17 2.72
N VAL A 129 -22.92 -15.20 3.60
CA VAL A 129 -21.90 -14.16 3.42
C VAL A 129 -20.74 -14.40 4.38
N ILE A 130 -19.53 -14.44 3.86
CA ILE A 130 -18.29 -14.50 4.63
C ILE A 130 -17.49 -13.26 4.29
N TYR A 131 -17.10 -12.46 5.27
CA TYR A 131 -16.39 -11.21 5.02
C TYR A 131 -15.24 -10.98 6.00
N GLY A 132 -14.37 -10.05 5.62
CA GLY A 132 -13.21 -9.62 6.39
C GLY A 132 -11.87 -10.11 5.81
N PRO A 133 -10.74 -9.65 6.36
CA PRO A 133 -9.42 -10.01 5.83
C PRO A 133 -9.15 -11.51 6.00
N GLY A 134 -8.98 -12.23 4.89
CA GLY A 134 -8.82 -13.68 4.90
C GLY A 134 -10.12 -14.48 4.79
N ALA A 135 -11.25 -13.87 4.41
CA ALA A 135 -12.54 -14.54 4.27
C ALA A 135 -12.47 -15.80 3.38
N ALA A 136 -11.65 -15.78 2.33
CA ALA A 136 -11.45 -16.91 1.42
C ALA A 136 -10.75 -18.12 2.06
N LEU A 137 -10.19 -18.00 3.27
CA LEU A 137 -9.66 -19.13 4.05
C LEU A 137 -10.76 -20.04 4.62
N VAL A 138 -11.98 -19.53 4.74
CA VAL A 138 -13.16 -20.28 5.20
C VAL A 138 -13.80 -21.02 4.03
N HIS A 139 -14.03 -20.35 2.90
CA HIS A 139 -14.66 -20.96 1.73
C HIS A 139 -14.12 -20.31 0.44
N PRO A 140 -13.96 -21.04 -0.68
CA PRO A 140 -13.52 -20.44 -1.94
C PRO A 140 -14.53 -19.42 -2.51
N GLY A 141 -15.81 -19.55 -2.16
CA GLY A 141 -16.92 -18.70 -2.61
C GLY A 141 -17.46 -19.13 -3.98
N ASP A 142 -18.78 -19.13 -4.11
CA ASP A 142 -19.47 -19.23 -5.41
C ASP A 142 -19.47 -17.88 -6.13
N LEU A 143 -19.43 -16.80 -5.34
CA LEU A 143 -19.22 -15.42 -5.76
C LEU A 143 -18.11 -14.81 -4.90
N LEU A 144 -17.06 -14.30 -5.52
CA LEU A 144 -15.92 -13.69 -4.84
C LEU A 144 -15.82 -12.20 -5.17
N VAL A 145 -15.94 -11.38 -4.13
CA VAL A 145 -15.63 -9.95 -4.14
C VAL A 145 -14.32 -9.74 -3.40
N TYR A 146 -13.39 -9.01 -4.01
CA TYR A 146 -12.16 -8.59 -3.34
C TYR A 146 -12.21 -7.08 -3.06
N ALA A 147 -12.24 -6.69 -1.80
CA ALA A 147 -12.24 -5.29 -1.37
C ALA A 147 -10.81 -4.81 -1.15
N ASP A 148 -10.40 -3.75 -1.86
CA ASP A 148 -9.03 -3.25 -1.85
C ASP A 148 -8.97 -1.72 -1.82
N MET A 149 -7.76 -1.21 -1.57
CA MET A 149 -7.38 0.20 -1.68
C MET A 149 -5.86 0.36 -1.70
N PRO A 150 -5.33 1.44 -2.30
CA PRO A 150 -3.89 1.74 -2.32
C PRO A 150 -3.28 1.86 -0.91
N ARG A 151 -2.01 1.49 -0.77
CA ARG A 151 -1.32 1.58 0.53
C ARG A 151 -1.13 3.02 1.00
N TRP A 152 -1.07 3.98 0.08
CA TRP A 152 -1.10 5.39 0.43
C TRP A 152 -2.37 5.75 1.22
N GLU A 153 -3.54 5.24 0.82
CA GLU A 153 -4.78 5.45 1.57
C GLU A 153 -4.73 4.82 2.96
N ILE A 154 -4.14 3.63 3.11
CA ILE A 154 -3.90 3.01 4.43
C ILE A 154 -3.08 3.94 5.32
N GLN A 155 -2.01 4.53 4.78
CA GLN A 155 -1.17 5.48 5.53
C GLN A 155 -1.94 6.74 5.93
N GLN A 156 -2.79 7.27 5.04
CA GLN A 156 -3.63 8.42 5.36
C GLN A 156 -4.63 8.11 6.48
N ARG A 157 -5.24 6.91 6.44
CA ARG A 157 -6.11 6.43 7.52
C ARG A 157 -5.37 6.29 8.85
N MET A 158 -4.12 5.79 8.83
CA MET A 158 -3.28 5.70 10.04
C MET A 158 -2.97 7.08 10.62
N ARG A 159 -2.73 8.09 9.78
CA ARG A 159 -2.37 9.45 10.18
C ARG A 159 -3.56 10.28 10.66
N HIS A 160 -4.73 10.10 10.05
CA HIS A 160 -5.87 11.03 10.21
C HIS A 160 -7.18 10.39 10.66
N SER A 161 -7.32 9.07 10.55
CA SER A 161 -8.55 8.35 10.92
C SER A 161 -8.39 7.40 12.11
N GLY A 162 -7.22 7.39 12.77
CA GLY A 162 -6.96 6.50 13.91
C GLY A 162 -6.84 5.02 13.54
N LEU A 163 -6.58 4.68 12.27
CA LEU A 163 -6.39 3.29 11.86
C LEU A 163 -5.11 2.71 12.49
N GLY A 164 -5.26 1.57 13.16
CA GLY A 164 -4.16 0.73 13.65
C GLY A 164 -3.71 -0.30 12.62
N ASN A 165 -2.63 -1.01 12.93
CA ASN A 165 -2.22 -2.19 12.18
C ASN A 165 -3.23 -3.33 12.34
N TRP A 166 -3.34 -4.21 11.33
CA TRP A 166 -4.28 -5.32 11.42
C TRP A 166 -3.86 -6.29 12.53
N GLY A 167 -4.80 -6.56 13.44
CA GLY A 167 -4.56 -7.40 14.61
C GLY A 167 -3.59 -6.82 15.64
N ALA A 168 -3.52 -5.50 15.77
CA ALA A 168 -2.81 -4.79 16.83
C ALA A 168 -3.65 -3.63 17.38
N ASP A 169 -3.54 -3.37 18.68
CA ASP A 169 -4.11 -2.20 19.33
C ASP A 169 -3.02 -1.12 19.47
N ASN A 170 -2.69 -0.46 18.34
CA ASN A 170 -1.53 0.43 18.26
C ASN A 170 -1.79 1.77 17.55
N GLN A 171 -3.02 2.26 17.58
CA GLN A 171 -3.45 3.52 16.95
C GLN A 171 -2.63 4.72 17.46
N ASP A 172 -2.22 4.66 18.73
CA ASP A 172 -1.42 5.70 19.40
C ASP A 172 0.10 5.49 19.27
N GLU A 173 0.55 4.43 18.59
CA GLU A 173 1.97 4.18 18.38
C GLU A 173 2.56 5.13 17.32
N ASP A 174 3.87 5.40 17.45
CA ASP A 174 4.66 6.13 16.45
C ASP A 174 4.39 5.61 15.04
N ILE A 175 4.04 6.52 14.12
CA ILE A 175 3.64 6.19 12.75
C ILE A 175 4.72 5.37 12.02
N LEU A 176 6.01 5.62 12.31
CA LEU A 176 7.10 4.85 11.71
C LEU A 176 7.12 3.39 12.14
N ARG A 177 6.70 3.09 13.38
CA ARG A 177 6.60 1.71 13.87
C ARG A 177 5.39 0.99 13.27
N ARG A 178 4.28 1.71 13.11
CA ARG A 178 3.10 1.21 12.40
C ARG A 178 3.40 0.91 10.93
N TYR A 179 4.07 1.83 10.26
CA TYR A 179 4.54 1.66 8.89
C TYR A 179 5.52 0.49 8.78
N LYS A 180 6.49 0.36 9.71
CA LYS A 180 7.40 -0.78 9.76
C LYS A 180 6.65 -2.12 9.78
N ARG A 181 5.65 -2.25 10.67
CA ARG A 181 4.83 -3.46 10.75
C ARG A 181 4.07 -3.72 9.44
N ALA A 182 3.48 -2.67 8.86
CA ALA A 182 2.76 -2.78 7.60
C ALA A 182 3.68 -3.23 6.44
N PHE A 183 4.81 -2.53 6.27
CA PHE A 183 5.75 -2.74 5.17
C PHE A 183 6.47 -4.09 5.22
N PHE A 184 7.05 -4.45 6.36
CA PHE A 184 7.86 -5.66 6.47
C PHE A 184 7.02 -6.93 6.61
N ILE A 185 5.75 -6.81 6.99
CA ILE A 185 4.92 -7.95 7.37
C ILE A 185 3.57 -7.92 6.65
N GLU A 186 2.66 -7.03 7.07
CA GLU A 186 1.25 -7.13 6.70
C GLU A 186 1.08 -7.10 5.18
N TRP A 187 1.61 -6.09 4.51
CA TRP A 187 1.46 -5.95 3.08
C TRP A 187 2.02 -7.16 2.31
N ARG A 188 3.12 -7.76 2.78
CA ARG A 188 3.72 -8.94 2.15
C ARG A 188 2.85 -10.19 2.34
N VAL A 189 2.30 -10.37 3.54
CA VAL A 189 1.40 -11.48 3.87
C VAL A 189 0.09 -11.36 3.08
N PHE A 190 -0.52 -10.17 3.09
CA PHE A 190 -1.79 -9.92 2.43
C PHE A 190 -1.67 -9.91 0.91
N ASP A 191 -0.56 -9.43 0.34
CA ASP A 191 -0.34 -9.52 -1.11
C ASP A 191 -0.26 -10.97 -1.57
N ARG A 192 0.43 -11.86 -0.85
CA ARG A 192 0.48 -13.29 -1.18
C ARG A 192 -0.90 -13.95 -1.18
N HIS A 193 -1.74 -13.56 -0.23
CA HIS A 193 -3.14 -14.02 -0.15
C HIS A 193 -3.99 -13.43 -1.28
N LYS A 194 -3.78 -12.15 -1.59
CA LYS A 194 -4.51 -11.39 -2.61
C LYS A 194 -4.31 -11.92 -4.03
N VAL A 195 -3.06 -12.18 -4.44
CA VAL A 195 -2.73 -12.54 -5.84
C VAL A 195 -3.59 -13.67 -6.42
N PRO A 196 -3.73 -14.85 -5.79
CA PRO A 196 -4.58 -15.90 -6.33
C PRO A 196 -6.07 -15.53 -6.35
N LEU A 197 -6.53 -14.65 -5.46
CA LEU A 197 -7.92 -14.20 -5.40
C LEU A 197 -8.25 -13.25 -6.55
N LEU A 198 -7.44 -12.22 -6.82
CA LEU A 198 -7.69 -11.28 -7.92
C LEU A 198 -7.71 -11.96 -9.30
N LYS A 199 -7.00 -13.08 -9.46
CA LYS A 199 -7.03 -13.88 -10.70
C LYS A 199 -8.39 -14.51 -10.98
N ARG A 200 -9.21 -14.75 -9.95
CA ARG A 200 -10.51 -15.43 -10.06
C ARG A 200 -11.69 -14.65 -9.50
N ALA A 201 -11.45 -13.50 -8.87
CA ALA A 201 -12.52 -12.66 -8.31
C ALA A 201 -13.54 -12.34 -9.40
N ASP A 202 -14.81 -12.39 -9.01
CA ASP A 202 -15.94 -11.99 -9.85
C ASP A 202 -16.07 -10.47 -9.87
N PHE A 203 -15.72 -9.82 -8.76
CA PHE A 203 -15.67 -8.37 -8.64
C PHE A 203 -14.50 -7.90 -7.79
N LEU A 204 -14.02 -6.70 -8.10
CA LEU A 204 -13.21 -5.90 -7.19
C LEU A 204 -14.04 -4.71 -6.70
N LEU A 205 -14.02 -4.52 -5.38
CA LEU A 205 -14.64 -3.41 -4.69
C LEU A 205 -13.54 -2.41 -4.31
N ASP A 206 -13.52 -1.26 -4.99
CA ASP A 206 -12.72 -0.11 -4.63
C ASP A 206 -13.34 0.55 -3.39
N THR A 207 -12.55 0.59 -2.32
CA THR A 207 -12.94 1.15 -1.01
C THR A 207 -12.12 2.37 -0.62
N THR A 208 -11.44 3.00 -1.59
CA THR A 208 -10.48 4.06 -1.34
C THR A 208 -11.15 5.30 -0.74
N VAL A 209 -12.24 5.75 -1.37
CA VAL A 209 -13.01 6.92 -0.92
C VAL A 209 -14.12 6.50 0.04
N LYS A 210 -14.05 7.01 1.27
CA LYS A 210 -15.06 6.77 2.32
C LYS A 210 -16.48 7.09 1.83
N GLU A 211 -17.44 6.20 2.08
CA GLU A 211 -18.86 6.32 1.68
C GLU A 211 -19.11 6.40 0.15
N SER A 212 -18.07 6.26 -0.68
CA SER A 212 -18.18 6.36 -2.14
C SER A 212 -17.46 5.21 -2.84
N PRO A 213 -17.84 3.95 -2.55
CA PRO A 213 -17.21 2.80 -3.18
C PRO A 213 -17.55 2.71 -4.66
N ALA A 214 -16.73 1.97 -5.39
CA ALA A 214 -17.03 1.54 -6.74
C ALA A 214 -16.75 0.04 -6.91
N LEU A 215 -17.50 -0.60 -7.80
CA LEU A 215 -17.39 -2.03 -8.07
C LEU A 215 -17.13 -2.23 -9.55
N VAL A 216 -16.16 -3.08 -9.88
CA VAL A 216 -15.87 -3.48 -11.26
C VAL A 216 -15.84 -4.99 -11.37
N SER A 217 -16.32 -5.54 -12.49
CA SER A 217 -16.20 -6.98 -12.73
C SER A 217 -14.72 -7.40 -12.77
N GLY A 218 -14.42 -8.57 -12.24
CA GLY A 218 -13.04 -9.08 -12.21
C GLY A 218 -12.50 -9.32 -13.62
N GLU A 219 -13.36 -9.65 -14.59
CA GLU A 219 -12.96 -9.72 -16.00
C GLU A 219 -12.47 -8.36 -16.50
N ALA A 220 -13.26 -7.30 -16.27
CA ALA A 220 -12.92 -5.94 -16.68
C ALA A 220 -11.65 -5.44 -15.97
N LEU A 221 -11.48 -5.74 -14.68
CA LEU A 221 -10.24 -5.46 -13.95
C LEU A 221 -9.03 -6.09 -14.64
N ARG A 222 -9.08 -7.41 -14.88
CA ARG A 222 -7.96 -8.15 -15.50
C ARG A 222 -7.67 -7.64 -16.91
N ALA A 223 -8.70 -7.32 -17.69
CA ALA A 223 -8.54 -6.71 -19.01
C ALA A 223 -7.92 -5.30 -18.94
N GLY A 224 -8.33 -4.48 -17.97
CA GLY A 224 -7.76 -3.15 -17.72
C GLY A 224 -6.29 -3.20 -17.35
N LEU A 225 -5.90 -4.12 -16.48
CA LEU A 225 -4.50 -4.37 -16.14
C LEU A 225 -3.68 -4.81 -17.36
N GLN A 226 -4.23 -5.72 -18.18
CA GLN A 226 -3.58 -6.14 -19.42
C GLN A 226 -3.40 -4.97 -20.39
N GLN A 227 -4.44 -4.16 -20.63
CA GLN A 227 -4.36 -2.96 -21.48
C GLN A 227 -3.34 -1.95 -20.96
N THR A 228 -3.20 -1.82 -19.63
CA THR A 228 -2.22 -0.94 -18.99
C THR A 228 -0.79 -1.37 -19.31
N THR A 229 -0.49 -2.68 -19.32
CA THR A 229 0.87 -3.17 -19.67
C THR A 229 1.23 -2.97 -21.15
N ALA A 230 0.26 -2.69 -22.02
CA ALA A 230 0.46 -2.53 -23.46
C ALA A 230 0.60 -1.07 -23.92
N GLN A 231 0.70 -0.11 -23.00
CA GLN A 231 0.80 1.32 -23.32
C GLN A 231 1.60 2.09 -22.25
N PRO A 232 2.10 3.30 -22.56
CA PRO A 232 2.60 4.20 -21.53
C PRO A 232 1.48 4.60 -20.57
N PHE A 233 1.75 4.57 -19.26
CA PHE A 233 0.82 5.00 -18.23
C PHE A 233 1.57 5.72 -17.11
N ARG A 234 0.82 6.39 -16.22
CA ARG A 234 1.32 6.95 -14.96
C ARG A 234 0.44 6.46 -13.82
N VAL A 235 1.03 6.35 -12.63
CA VAL A 235 0.31 6.13 -11.38
C VAL A 235 -0.06 7.47 -10.76
N VAL A 236 -0.97 7.49 -9.79
CA VAL A 236 -1.39 8.72 -9.12
C VAL A 236 -0.28 9.19 -8.18
N PRO A 237 0.34 10.36 -8.42
CA PRO A 237 1.31 10.92 -7.49
C PRO A 237 0.65 11.29 -6.16
N PHE A 238 1.41 11.17 -5.07
CA PHE A 238 1.05 11.81 -3.82
C PHE A 238 2.16 12.73 -3.32
N PHE A 239 1.73 13.76 -2.59
CA PHE A 239 2.58 14.83 -2.10
C PHE A 239 2.54 14.84 -0.56
N ASP A 240 3.68 14.62 0.09
CA ASP A 240 3.76 14.56 1.56
C ASP A 240 4.51 15.79 2.10
N PRO A 241 3.92 16.51 3.07
CA PRO A 241 4.64 17.51 3.87
C PRO A 241 5.80 16.88 4.64
N GLY A 242 6.81 17.69 4.98
CA GLY A 242 7.96 17.20 5.72
C GLY A 242 8.73 18.30 6.44
N VAL A 243 9.54 17.90 7.42
CA VAL A 243 10.31 18.85 8.26
C VAL A 243 11.22 19.78 7.47
N TRP A 244 11.70 19.34 6.31
CA TRP A 244 12.60 20.09 5.42
C TRP A 244 11.91 20.64 4.17
N GLY A 245 10.61 20.38 4.01
CA GLY A 245 9.90 20.66 2.76
C GLY A 245 9.86 22.13 2.37
N GLY A 246 9.91 22.36 1.06
CA GLY A 246 9.90 23.66 0.42
C GLY A 246 8.53 24.11 -0.09
N GLN A 247 8.57 25.10 -0.97
CA GLN A 247 7.40 25.80 -1.52
C GLN A 247 7.30 25.72 -3.05
N TRP A 248 8.32 25.20 -3.72
CA TRP A 248 8.39 25.13 -5.18
C TRP A 248 7.29 24.24 -5.77
N MET A 249 7.06 23.07 -5.19
CA MET A 249 6.05 22.13 -5.66
C MET A 249 4.63 22.71 -5.62
N LYS A 250 4.31 23.55 -4.62
CA LYS A 250 3.01 24.24 -4.54
C LYS A 250 2.72 25.03 -5.81
N GLN A 251 3.70 25.79 -6.24
CA GLN A 251 3.57 26.70 -7.38
C GLN A 251 3.61 25.95 -8.71
N ARG A 252 4.43 24.89 -8.81
CA ARG A 252 4.60 24.14 -10.07
C ARG A 252 3.51 23.12 -10.34
N PHE A 253 2.96 22.50 -9.31
CA PHE A 253 1.97 21.43 -9.44
C PHE A 253 0.56 21.85 -9.00
N ASP A 254 0.35 23.14 -8.72
CA ASP A 254 -0.95 23.68 -8.29
C ASP A 254 -1.49 22.90 -7.08
N LEU A 255 -0.66 22.76 -6.05
CA LEU A 255 -1.01 22.04 -4.81
C LEU A 255 -1.73 22.98 -3.83
N ASP A 256 -2.32 22.40 -2.79
CA ASP A 256 -3.00 23.17 -1.76
C ASP A 256 -2.05 24.23 -1.15
N PRO A 257 -2.36 25.53 -1.32
CA PRO A 257 -1.52 26.59 -0.81
C PRO A 257 -1.56 26.68 0.73
N THR A 258 -2.58 26.11 1.37
CA THR A 258 -2.78 26.16 2.83
C THR A 258 -1.91 25.13 3.58
N ALA A 259 -1.45 24.07 2.91
CA ALA A 259 -0.47 23.15 3.46
C ALA A 259 0.81 23.91 3.86
N ALA A 260 1.50 23.52 4.94
CA ALA A 260 2.68 24.26 5.39
C ALA A 260 3.81 24.23 4.33
N ASN A 261 4.09 23.05 3.79
CA ASN A 261 5.09 22.80 2.75
C ASN A 261 4.77 21.48 2.03
N TYR A 262 5.61 21.16 1.04
CA TYR A 262 5.71 19.81 0.49
C TYR A 262 7.17 19.42 0.43
N ALA A 263 7.52 18.28 1.00
CA ALA A 263 8.89 17.76 0.99
C ALA A 263 9.06 16.76 -0.13
N TRP A 264 8.12 15.81 -0.23
CA TRP A 264 8.16 14.74 -1.21
C TRP A 264 6.99 14.84 -2.19
N CYS A 265 7.26 14.52 -3.45
CA CYS A 265 6.27 13.97 -4.36
C CYS A 265 6.73 12.58 -4.76
N PHE A 266 5.94 11.56 -4.47
CA PHE A 266 6.17 10.20 -4.91
C PHE A 266 5.36 9.97 -6.19
N ASP A 267 5.98 10.22 -7.35
CA ASP A 267 5.30 10.19 -8.66
C ASP A 267 5.22 8.79 -9.27
N CYS A 268 6.18 7.93 -8.95
CA CYS A 268 6.17 6.54 -9.38
C CYS A 268 6.85 5.65 -8.35
N VAL A 269 6.07 5.21 -7.37
CA VAL A 269 6.36 4.20 -6.37
C VAL A 269 5.20 3.20 -6.39
N PRO A 270 5.18 2.26 -7.36
CA PRO A 270 4.01 1.40 -7.56
C PRO A 270 3.59 0.59 -6.32
N GLU A 271 4.55 0.36 -5.43
CA GLU A 271 4.32 -0.28 -4.14
C GLU A 271 3.31 0.49 -3.27
N GLU A 272 3.20 1.82 -3.39
CA GLU A 272 2.34 2.66 -2.56
C GLU A 272 1.26 3.43 -3.33
N ASN A 273 1.54 3.82 -4.57
CA ASN A 273 0.65 4.65 -5.38
C ASN A 273 -0.64 3.93 -5.79
N SER A 274 -1.60 4.74 -6.20
CA SER A 274 -2.81 4.29 -6.86
C SER A 274 -2.62 4.16 -8.37
N LEU A 275 -3.37 3.24 -8.99
CA LEU A 275 -3.62 3.20 -10.42
C LEU A 275 -5.10 3.47 -10.66
N LEU A 276 -5.42 4.48 -11.49
CA LEU A 276 -6.79 4.78 -11.87
C LEU A 276 -7.13 4.14 -13.21
N LEU A 277 -8.19 3.34 -13.23
CA LEU A 277 -8.76 2.75 -14.42
C LEU A 277 -10.14 3.36 -14.68
N ARG A 278 -10.39 3.79 -15.93
CA ARG A 278 -11.67 4.35 -16.35
C ARG A 278 -12.44 3.32 -17.18
N PHE A 279 -13.64 2.98 -16.73
CA PHE A 279 -14.60 2.09 -17.38
C PHE A 279 -15.86 2.88 -17.68
N GLY A 280 -16.05 3.31 -18.93
CA GLY A 280 -17.14 4.22 -19.29
C GLY A 280 -17.07 5.50 -18.43
N ASP A 281 -18.12 5.76 -17.67
CA ASP A 281 -18.19 6.91 -16.76
C ASP A 281 -17.60 6.63 -15.37
N VAL A 282 -17.36 5.37 -15.01
CA VAL A 282 -16.92 4.97 -13.67
C VAL A 282 -15.40 4.90 -13.60
N ARG A 283 -14.84 5.56 -12.59
CA ARG A 283 -13.42 5.45 -12.24
C ARG A 283 -13.26 4.43 -11.11
N ILE A 284 -12.29 3.56 -11.25
CA ILE A 284 -11.87 2.58 -10.23
C ILE A 284 -10.44 2.91 -9.81
N GLU A 285 -10.23 3.01 -8.50
CA GLU A 285 -8.93 3.17 -7.89
C GLU A 285 -8.45 1.84 -7.27
N ILE A 286 -7.26 1.39 -7.69
CA ILE A 286 -6.63 0.17 -7.16
C ILE A 286 -5.20 0.45 -6.75
N PRO A 287 -4.59 -0.38 -5.89
CA PRO A 287 -3.14 -0.37 -5.72
C PRO A 287 -2.44 -0.55 -7.07
N SER A 288 -1.50 0.33 -7.44
CA SER A 288 -0.68 0.07 -8.63
C SER A 288 0.17 -1.20 -8.49
N GLN A 289 0.40 -1.64 -7.25
CA GLN A 289 1.05 -2.90 -6.92
C GLN A 289 0.30 -4.11 -7.50
N ASP A 290 -1.02 -4.02 -7.73
CA ASP A 290 -1.78 -5.12 -8.34
C ASP A 290 -1.35 -5.40 -9.77
N LEU A 291 -1.00 -4.36 -10.53
CA LEU A 291 -0.44 -4.50 -11.88
C LEU A 291 0.92 -5.23 -11.83
N VAL A 292 1.78 -4.86 -10.87
CA VAL A 292 3.09 -5.47 -10.67
C VAL A 292 2.95 -6.95 -10.29
N LEU A 293 2.04 -7.27 -9.37
CA LEU A 293 1.84 -8.63 -8.87
C LEU A 293 1.14 -9.56 -9.86
N LEU A 294 0.19 -9.06 -10.65
CA LEU A 294 -0.60 -9.87 -11.59
C LEU A 294 0.04 -9.99 -12.97
N HIS A 295 0.76 -8.95 -13.42
CA HIS A 295 1.40 -8.91 -14.74
C HIS A 295 2.91 -8.59 -14.69
N PRO A 296 3.71 -9.19 -13.78
CA PRO A 296 5.11 -8.79 -13.58
C PRO A 296 5.97 -8.95 -14.84
N ARG A 297 5.77 -10.04 -15.60
CA ARG A 297 6.57 -10.30 -16.82
C ARG A 297 6.24 -9.33 -17.94
N ALA A 298 4.97 -9.02 -18.14
CA ALA A 298 4.53 -8.08 -19.17
C ALA A 298 4.97 -6.65 -18.85
N LEU A 299 4.89 -6.26 -17.56
CA LEU A 299 5.28 -4.93 -17.10
C LEU A 299 6.79 -4.72 -17.02
N LEU A 300 7.50 -5.66 -16.37
CA LEU A 300 8.92 -5.50 -16.02
C LEU A 300 9.85 -6.08 -17.11
N GLY A 301 9.35 -7.04 -17.90
CA GLY A 301 10.17 -7.86 -18.78
C GLY A 301 10.94 -8.95 -18.03
N GLU A 302 11.37 -9.98 -18.77
CA GLU A 302 11.98 -11.19 -18.22
C GLU A 302 13.24 -10.92 -17.39
N LYS A 303 14.10 -10.01 -17.83
CA LYS A 303 15.38 -9.72 -17.14
C LYS A 303 15.16 -9.05 -15.78
N VAL A 304 14.23 -8.11 -15.71
CA VAL A 304 13.93 -7.38 -14.47
C VAL A 304 13.22 -8.31 -13.51
N HIS A 305 12.21 -9.04 -13.97
CA HIS A 305 11.50 -10.02 -13.16
C HIS A 305 12.44 -11.12 -12.63
N ALA A 306 13.38 -11.62 -13.44
CA ALA A 306 14.35 -12.61 -12.99
C ALA A 306 15.26 -12.10 -11.85
N ARG A 307 15.53 -10.79 -11.81
CA ARG A 307 16.40 -10.17 -10.79
C ARG A 307 15.64 -9.77 -9.53
N PHE A 308 14.44 -9.22 -9.67
CA PHE A 308 13.71 -8.58 -8.57
C PHE A 308 12.40 -9.28 -8.20
N GLY A 309 11.94 -10.27 -8.98
CA GLY A 309 10.62 -10.84 -8.83
C GLY A 309 9.52 -9.85 -9.22
N ALA A 310 8.37 -9.93 -8.55
CA ALA A 310 7.25 -8.99 -8.73
C ALA A 310 7.43 -7.73 -7.86
N GLU A 311 8.59 -7.09 -8.00
CA GLU A 311 8.96 -5.84 -7.33
C GLU A 311 9.32 -4.81 -8.41
N PHE A 312 8.75 -3.62 -8.33
CA PHE A 312 9.05 -2.56 -9.29
C PHE A 312 10.39 -1.90 -8.91
N PRO A 313 11.43 -1.95 -9.77
CA PRO A 313 12.82 -1.78 -9.34
C PRO A 313 13.29 -0.32 -9.24
N ILE A 314 12.46 0.65 -9.62
CA ILE A 314 12.82 2.07 -9.67
C ILE A 314 11.73 2.92 -9.05
N ARG A 315 12.13 4.02 -8.43
CA ARG A 315 11.22 5.04 -7.87
C ARG A 315 11.51 6.38 -8.54
N PHE A 316 10.47 7.19 -8.73
CA PHE A 316 10.61 8.57 -9.20
C PHE A 316 9.98 9.52 -8.21
N ASP A 317 10.83 10.36 -7.62
CA ASP A 317 10.47 11.26 -6.54
C ASP A 317 10.92 12.69 -6.87
N PHE A 318 10.12 13.68 -6.48
CA PHE A 318 10.59 15.07 -6.36
C PHE A 318 10.89 15.37 -4.91
N LEU A 319 12.06 15.96 -4.65
CA LEU A 319 12.43 16.51 -3.35
C LEU A 319 12.49 18.03 -3.45
N ASP A 320 11.71 18.72 -2.63
CA ASP A 320 11.65 20.17 -2.64
C ASP A 320 12.21 20.76 -1.34
N THR A 321 13.33 21.46 -1.48
CA THR A 321 14.01 22.19 -0.41
C THR A 321 14.00 23.70 -0.63
N ILE A 322 13.36 24.21 -1.69
CA ILE A 322 13.35 25.65 -2.02
C ILE A 322 12.46 26.38 -1.02
N GLY A 323 13.03 27.32 -0.27
CA GLY A 323 12.38 27.94 0.89
C GLY A 323 12.14 26.97 2.05
N GLY A 324 12.81 25.81 2.06
CA GLY A 324 12.74 24.77 3.08
C GLY A 324 14.01 24.68 3.93
N GLN A 325 14.37 23.46 4.34
CA GLN A 325 15.60 23.18 5.12
C GLN A 325 16.47 22.12 4.43
N ASN A 326 17.65 21.88 5.01
CA ASN A 326 18.54 20.80 4.56
C ASN A 326 17.92 19.42 4.83
N LEU A 327 18.13 18.49 3.89
CA LEU A 327 17.89 17.06 4.10
C LEU A 327 18.83 16.49 5.17
N SER A 328 18.44 15.32 5.71
CA SER A 328 19.28 14.56 6.64
C SER A 328 20.53 14.00 5.94
N PHE A 329 21.57 13.70 6.73
CA PHE A 329 22.68 12.87 6.25
C PHE A 329 22.25 11.42 6.15
N GLN A 330 22.46 10.84 4.98
CA GLN A 330 22.02 9.49 4.66
C GLN A 330 23.18 8.65 4.13
N VAL A 331 23.12 7.35 4.43
CA VAL A 331 23.98 6.33 3.83
C VAL A 331 23.10 5.12 3.57
N HIS A 332 23.09 4.66 2.33
CA HIS A 332 22.34 3.47 1.95
C HIS A 332 23.23 2.23 2.10
N PRO A 333 22.67 1.11 2.59
CA PRO A 333 23.42 -0.13 2.72
C PRO A 333 23.82 -0.67 1.34
N VAL A 334 24.87 -1.50 1.29
CA VAL A 334 25.13 -2.29 0.08
C VAL A 334 24.09 -3.41 -0.06
N THR A 335 23.86 -3.89 -1.29
CA THR A 335 22.86 -4.94 -1.56
C THR A 335 23.05 -6.19 -0.71
N GLU A 336 24.28 -6.65 -0.52
CA GLU A 336 24.56 -7.82 0.33
C GLU A 336 24.07 -7.61 1.77
N TYR A 337 24.32 -6.43 2.33
CA TYR A 337 23.97 -6.12 3.71
C TYR A 337 22.45 -6.04 3.90
N ILE A 338 21.75 -5.32 3.01
CA ILE A 338 20.29 -5.16 3.15
C ILE A 338 19.55 -6.50 2.98
N GLN A 339 20.06 -7.37 2.10
CA GLN A 339 19.53 -8.71 1.91
C GLN A 339 19.78 -9.61 3.13
N GLN A 340 20.99 -9.64 3.66
CA GLN A 340 21.33 -10.48 4.81
C GLN A 340 20.65 -10.04 6.11
N GLN A 341 20.45 -8.73 6.30
CA GLN A 341 19.92 -8.19 7.56
C GLN A 341 18.40 -8.03 7.55
N PHE A 342 17.81 -7.66 6.42
CA PHE A 342 16.39 -7.29 6.34
C PHE A 342 15.59 -8.14 5.34
N GLY A 343 16.25 -9.01 4.57
CA GLY A 343 15.62 -9.84 3.55
C GLY A 343 15.29 -9.12 2.25
N MET A 344 15.61 -7.82 2.12
CA MET A 344 15.31 -7.03 0.94
C MET A 344 16.30 -7.31 -0.20
N HIS A 345 15.79 -7.53 -1.42
CA HIS A 345 16.61 -7.93 -2.57
C HIS A 345 17.19 -6.75 -3.38
N TYR A 346 16.87 -5.53 -2.98
CA TYR A 346 17.36 -4.31 -3.60
C TYR A 346 17.85 -3.34 -2.54
N THR A 347 18.75 -2.46 -2.95
CA THR A 347 19.16 -1.31 -2.13
C THR A 347 18.70 -0.02 -2.81
N GLN A 348 18.92 1.09 -2.15
CA GLN A 348 18.58 2.43 -2.61
C GLN A 348 19.83 3.07 -3.22
N ASP A 349 20.10 2.70 -4.48
CA ASP A 349 21.05 3.42 -5.32
C ASP A 349 20.30 4.59 -5.99
N GLU A 350 20.75 5.81 -5.73
CA GLU A 350 20.04 7.02 -6.13
C GLU A 350 20.79 7.81 -7.20
N SER A 351 20.05 8.61 -7.97
CA SER A 351 20.59 9.59 -8.88
C SER A 351 19.74 10.85 -8.81
N TYR A 352 20.40 12.00 -8.68
CA TYR A 352 19.74 13.29 -8.53
C TYR A 352 19.84 14.09 -9.83
N TYR A 353 18.69 14.55 -10.32
CA TYR A 353 18.61 15.54 -11.39
C TYR A 353 18.11 16.86 -10.80
N ILE A 354 18.96 17.89 -10.82
CA ILE A 354 18.65 19.20 -10.24
C ILE A 354 17.77 19.98 -11.23
N LEU A 355 16.49 20.13 -10.89
CA LEU A 355 15.51 20.84 -11.73
C LEU A 355 15.59 22.36 -11.55
N GLU A 356 15.75 22.81 -10.31
CA GLU A 356 15.85 24.22 -9.95
C GLU A 356 16.77 24.36 -8.74
N ALA A 357 17.57 25.43 -8.72
CA ALA A 357 18.54 25.70 -7.66
C ALA A 357 18.61 27.21 -7.39
N GLU A 358 18.55 27.59 -6.12
CA GLU A 358 18.81 28.95 -5.68
C GLU A 358 20.31 29.29 -5.78
N PRO A 359 20.70 30.57 -5.87
CA PRO A 359 22.09 30.97 -5.76
C PRO A 359 22.76 30.36 -4.52
N GLU A 360 23.99 29.86 -4.68
CA GLU A 360 24.77 29.18 -3.62
C GLU A 360 24.24 27.82 -3.15
N ALA A 361 23.29 27.22 -3.88
CA ALA A 361 22.85 25.84 -3.61
C ALA A 361 24.03 24.85 -3.66
N VAL A 362 24.03 23.90 -2.72
CA VAL A 362 25.09 22.89 -2.59
C VAL A 362 24.52 21.50 -2.36
N VAL A 363 25.23 20.49 -2.86
CA VAL A 363 25.04 19.08 -2.52
C VAL A 363 26.25 18.59 -1.74
N TYR A 364 25.99 17.88 -0.63
CA TYR A 364 27.03 17.23 0.17
C TYR A 364 27.22 15.79 -0.29
N LEU A 365 28.39 15.46 -0.84
CA LEU A 365 28.68 14.11 -1.35
C LEU A 365 30.00 13.57 -0.78
N GLY A 366 29.91 12.43 -0.11
CA GLY A 366 31.05 11.73 0.46
C GLY A 366 31.72 12.45 1.64
N THR A 367 32.86 11.91 2.07
CA THR A 367 33.62 12.43 3.21
C THR A 367 34.94 13.04 2.74
N LYS A 368 35.46 14.02 3.50
CA LYS A 368 36.78 14.57 3.24
C LYS A 368 37.87 13.53 3.50
N ARG A 369 38.96 13.61 2.73
CA ARG A 369 40.16 12.77 2.91
C ARG A 369 40.65 12.82 4.36
N GLY A 370 40.93 11.64 4.95
CA GLY A 370 41.34 11.49 6.35
C GLY A 370 40.21 11.23 7.34
N SER A 371 38.94 11.26 6.91
CA SER A 371 37.80 10.81 7.72
C SER A 371 37.93 9.31 8.02
N ASN A 372 37.83 8.91 9.29
CA ASN A 372 37.90 7.50 9.67
C ASN A 372 36.72 7.11 10.58
N ARG A 373 36.34 5.82 10.52
CA ARG A 373 35.19 5.27 11.25
C ARG A 373 35.25 5.52 12.76
N ARG A 374 36.45 5.50 13.37
CA ARG A 374 36.64 5.72 14.81
C ARG A 374 36.34 7.16 15.23
N ARG A 375 36.56 8.15 14.35
CA ARG A 375 36.26 9.57 14.60
C ARG A 375 34.80 9.91 14.29
N CYS A 376 34.17 9.26 13.32
CA CYS A 376 32.77 9.52 12.96
C CYS A 376 31.76 8.76 13.84
N SER A 377 32.09 7.54 14.31
CA SER A 377 31.17 6.70 15.09
C SER A 377 30.63 7.36 16.39
N PRO A 378 31.44 8.06 17.20
CA PRO A 378 30.95 8.75 18.39
C PRO A 378 30.05 9.97 18.07
N ILE A 379 30.19 10.54 16.87
CA ILE A 379 29.46 11.73 16.41
C ILE A 379 28.07 11.32 15.91
N CYS A 380 27.97 10.16 15.26
CA CYS A 380 26.71 9.64 14.71
C CYS A 380 25.90 8.80 15.71
N ARG A 381 26.47 8.43 16.85
CA ARG A 381 25.73 7.79 17.94
C ARG A 381 25.08 8.88 18.80
N PRO A 382 23.79 8.76 19.15
CA PRO A 382 23.17 9.73 20.04
C PRO A 382 24.00 9.78 21.34
N PRO A 383 24.43 10.96 21.80
CA PRO A 383 25.07 11.06 23.10
C PRO A 383 24.03 10.67 24.14
N ALA A 384 24.43 9.89 25.14
CA ALA A 384 23.55 9.48 26.24
C ALA A 384 22.92 10.64 27.02
N ALA A 385 23.22 11.92 26.70
CA ALA A 385 22.63 13.08 27.39
C ALA A 385 22.77 14.46 26.69
N ALA A 386 23.02 14.62 25.37
CA ALA A 386 23.25 15.97 24.80
C ALA A 386 22.25 16.40 23.70
N ARG A 387 21.38 17.35 24.07
CA ARG A 387 20.49 18.12 23.19
C ARG A 387 21.21 19.33 22.56
N ARG A 388 22.26 19.12 21.74
CA ARG A 388 22.81 20.19 20.89
C ARG A 388 22.90 19.75 19.43
N PRO A 389 22.49 20.59 18.46
CA PRO A 389 22.68 20.31 17.04
C PRO A 389 24.16 20.10 16.71
N LEU A 390 24.43 19.13 15.86
CA LEU A 390 25.76 18.75 15.42
C LEU A 390 26.23 19.66 14.27
N THR A 391 27.35 20.37 14.44
CA THR A 391 27.99 21.16 13.36
C THR A 391 29.06 20.31 12.65
N ILE A 392 28.69 19.64 11.54
CA ILE A 392 29.56 18.68 10.82
C ILE A 392 30.20 19.30 9.55
N GLY A 393 30.11 20.62 9.36
CA GLY A 393 30.63 21.30 8.16
C GLY A 393 32.12 21.04 7.82
N ALA A 394 32.91 20.57 8.79
CA ALA A 394 34.32 20.29 8.61
C ALA A 394 34.63 18.95 7.89
N SER A 395 33.72 17.97 7.79
CA SER A 395 34.06 16.60 7.32
C SER A 395 33.43 16.16 6.00
N LEU A 396 32.67 17.02 5.32
CA LEU A 396 31.95 16.67 4.10
C LEU A 396 32.45 17.43 2.87
N THR A 397 32.41 16.79 1.71
CA THR A 397 32.72 17.44 0.44
C THR A 397 31.50 18.20 -0.04
N LYS A 398 31.66 19.47 -0.39
CA LYS A 398 30.62 20.28 -1.04
C LYS A 398 30.87 20.26 -2.55
N SER A 399 29.81 20.05 -3.32
CA SER A 399 29.78 20.36 -4.75
C SER A 399 28.76 21.48 -4.96
N GLY A 400 29.14 22.52 -5.72
CA GLY A 400 28.16 23.48 -6.22
C GLY A 400 27.26 22.80 -7.25
N ALA A 401 25.98 23.15 -7.24
CA ALA A 401 25.02 22.76 -8.28
C ALA A 401 25.17 23.63 -9.52
#